data_AF-A0A0J7MWS0-F1
#
_entry.id   AF-A0A0J7MWS0-F1
#
_cell.length_a   1.000
_cell.length_b   1.000
_cell.length_c   1.000
_cell.angle_alpha   90.00
_cell.angle_beta   90.00
_cell.angle_gamma   90.00
#
_symmetry.space_group_name_H-M   'P 1'
#
loop_
_entity.id
_entity.type
_entity.pdbx_description
1 polymer ?
#
loop_
_entity_poly.entity_id
_entity_poly.type
_entity_poly.pdbx_seq_one_letter_code
_entity_poly.pdbx_strand_id
1 'polypeptide(L)'
;MHKGRHLIKPALVVAPDGYILDIHGPYFSDSRNNDASMIENEMDATGLREWFNNGDIFIVDRGYSDALPFLENLGINYKMPALLQQGQRQLNTDEANDSRLITKTRWIVEACNGHIKSVFKFFEGTVHMNHAINIGDYYRIAGAILNKYREPIIMEGANAELAQMMLQKSRIPNVVQTRVEMDNLHTRNARWVHLNTNHVSSFPRFHLNYLKELTVGIYQINLAPAYIQDKLQREQAEVFELDELADERGLIRVRTYSFQKCNKIPTLDSIY
;
A
#
# COMPACT_ATOMS: atom_id res chain seq x y z
N MET A 1 8.97 -8.46 -15.60
CA MET A 1 7.51 -8.46 -15.66
C MET A 1 7.02 -7.05 -15.31
N HIS A 2 6.79 -6.23 -16.35
CA HIS A 2 6.09 -4.92 -16.36
C HIS A 2 4.54 -4.98 -16.34
N LYS A 3 3.95 -4.42 -15.26
CA LYS A 3 2.51 -4.24 -15.05
C LYS A 3 1.80 -3.66 -16.30
N GLY A 4 0.72 -4.31 -16.75
CA GLY A 4 -0.11 -3.86 -17.89
C GLY A 4 0.26 -4.41 -19.28
N ARG A 5 1.34 -5.20 -19.40
CA ARG A 5 1.73 -5.88 -20.66
C ARG A 5 1.82 -7.41 -20.54
N HIS A 6 1.32 -7.95 -19.44
CA HIS A 6 1.41 -9.38 -19.18
C HIS A 6 0.19 -10.12 -19.66
N LEU A 7 0.44 -11.19 -20.41
CA LEU A 7 -0.56 -12.21 -20.71
C LEU A 7 -0.67 -13.22 -19.56
N ILE A 8 0.32 -13.26 -18.67
CA ILE A 8 0.45 -14.25 -17.60
C ILE A 8 0.95 -13.62 -16.30
N LYS A 9 0.42 -14.05 -15.15
CA LYS A 9 0.78 -13.58 -13.81
C LYS A 9 1.03 -14.76 -12.87
N PRO A 10 2.24 -14.93 -12.31
CA PRO A 10 2.45 -15.78 -11.15
C PRO A 10 2.04 -15.04 -9.87
N ALA A 11 1.55 -15.78 -8.86
CA ALA A 11 1.29 -15.23 -7.52
C ALA A 11 2.18 -15.94 -6.50
N LEU A 12 2.86 -15.16 -5.66
CA LEU A 12 3.78 -15.68 -4.64
C LEU A 12 3.08 -15.78 -3.29
N VAL A 13 3.24 -16.93 -2.63
CA VAL A 13 2.94 -17.11 -1.21
C VAL A 13 4.26 -17.01 -0.46
N VAL A 14 4.37 -16.06 0.47
CA VAL A 14 5.64 -15.70 1.12
C VAL A 14 5.45 -15.65 2.62
N ALA A 15 6.40 -16.22 3.36
CA ALA A 15 6.48 -16.12 4.80
C ALA A 15 6.95 -14.71 5.25
N PRO A 16 6.73 -14.31 6.52
CA PRO A 16 7.13 -13.00 7.02
C PRO A 16 8.63 -12.70 6.93
N ASP A 17 9.48 -13.71 6.88
CA ASP A 17 10.95 -13.64 6.76
C ASP A 17 11.44 -13.71 5.30
N GLY A 18 10.52 -13.75 4.33
CA GLY A 18 10.83 -13.72 2.91
C GLY A 18 11.03 -15.08 2.25
N TYR A 19 10.90 -16.20 2.98
CA TYR A 19 10.87 -17.50 2.33
C TYR A 19 9.66 -17.62 1.39
N ILE A 20 9.90 -18.05 0.17
CA ILE A 20 8.85 -18.31 -0.81
C ILE A 20 8.28 -19.69 -0.51
N LEU A 21 7.06 -19.74 0.02
CA LEU A 21 6.41 -20.99 0.40
C LEU A 21 5.79 -21.68 -0.82
N ASP A 22 5.18 -20.89 -1.70
CA ASP A 22 4.62 -21.40 -2.95
C ASP A 22 4.58 -20.33 -4.05
N ILE A 23 4.46 -20.77 -5.29
CA ILE A 23 4.21 -19.95 -6.46
C ILE A 23 3.06 -20.54 -7.27
N HIS A 24 1.91 -19.87 -7.16
CA HIS A 24 0.67 -20.19 -7.85
C HIS A 24 0.72 -19.74 -9.31
N GLY A 25 0.04 -20.51 -10.18
CA GLY A 25 -0.09 -20.22 -11.61
C GLY A 25 1.03 -20.81 -12.50
N PRO A 26 1.33 -20.16 -13.65
CA PRO A 26 0.90 -18.83 -14.08
C PRO A 26 -0.58 -18.80 -14.48
N TYR A 27 -1.25 -17.70 -14.14
CA TYR A 27 -2.63 -17.45 -14.59
C TYR A 27 -2.65 -16.50 -15.76
N PHE A 28 -3.58 -16.68 -16.69
CA PHE A 28 -3.79 -15.66 -17.72
C PHE A 28 -4.23 -14.34 -17.07
N SER A 29 -3.71 -13.23 -17.58
CA SER A 29 -4.10 -11.88 -17.12
C SER A 29 -5.37 -11.44 -17.86
N ASP A 30 -6.44 -12.21 -17.74
CA ASP A 30 -7.75 -11.95 -18.34
C ASP A 30 -8.84 -11.77 -17.26
N SER A 31 -10.04 -11.37 -17.69
CA SER A 31 -11.18 -11.17 -16.79
C SER A 31 -11.76 -12.46 -16.21
N ARG A 32 -11.33 -13.64 -16.69
CA ARG A 32 -11.83 -14.95 -16.24
C ARG A 32 -10.99 -15.51 -15.09
N ASN A 33 -9.72 -15.13 -15.01
CA ASN A 33 -8.82 -15.46 -13.90
C ASN A 33 -8.66 -14.24 -12.97
N ASN A 34 -9.77 -13.83 -12.35
CA ASN A 34 -9.72 -12.84 -11.28
C ASN A 34 -8.93 -13.41 -10.10
N ASP A 35 -8.29 -12.54 -9.30
CA ASP A 35 -7.38 -12.99 -8.24
C ASP A 35 -8.10 -13.87 -7.19
N ALA A 36 -9.40 -13.66 -7.01
CA ALA A 36 -10.25 -14.43 -6.12
C ALA A 36 -10.43 -15.89 -6.53
N SER A 37 -10.75 -16.18 -7.80
CA SER A 37 -10.92 -17.57 -8.24
C SER A 37 -9.59 -18.35 -8.21
N MET A 38 -8.47 -17.65 -8.35
CA MET A 38 -7.15 -18.26 -8.22
C MET A 38 -6.93 -18.82 -6.81
N ILE A 39 -7.28 -18.07 -5.76
CA ILE A 39 -7.00 -18.54 -4.40
C ILE A 39 -7.92 -19.68 -3.97
N GLU A 40 -9.18 -19.66 -4.42
CA GLU A 40 -10.11 -20.78 -4.20
C GLU A 40 -9.56 -22.07 -4.82
N ASN A 41 -9.16 -22.02 -6.09
CA ASN A 41 -8.60 -23.18 -6.80
C ASN A 41 -7.32 -23.71 -6.14
N GLU A 42 -6.42 -22.82 -5.73
CA GLU A 42 -5.13 -23.23 -5.15
C GLU A 42 -5.31 -23.82 -3.75
N MET A 43 -6.23 -23.28 -2.94
CA MET A 43 -6.53 -23.80 -1.60
C MET A 43 -7.04 -25.25 -1.64
N ASP A 44 -7.83 -25.59 -2.66
CA ASP A 44 -8.33 -26.95 -2.87
C ASP A 44 -7.31 -27.87 -3.55
N ALA A 45 -6.49 -27.35 -4.48
CA ALA A 45 -5.59 -28.17 -5.29
C ALA A 45 -4.23 -28.46 -4.65
N THR A 46 -3.70 -27.55 -3.83
CA THR A 46 -2.31 -27.61 -3.32
C THR A 46 -2.20 -28.07 -1.87
N GLY A 47 -3.32 -28.16 -1.16
CA GLY A 47 -3.31 -28.40 0.30
C GLY A 47 -2.85 -27.18 1.10
N LEU A 48 -2.74 -26.00 0.49
CA LEU A 48 -2.37 -24.74 1.15
C LEU A 48 -3.22 -24.45 2.40
N ARG A 49 -4.48 -24.89 2.42
CA ARG A 49 -5.36 -24.80 3.59
C ARG A 49 -4.75 -25.45 4.84
N GLU A 50 -4.05 -26.57 4.69
CA GLU A 50 -3.48 -27.34 5.81
C GLU A 50 -2.29 -26.64 6.45
N TRP A 51 -1.76 -25.59 5.82
CA TRP A 51 -0.63 -24.83 6.35
C TRP A 51 -1.05 -23.83 7.44
N PHE A 52 -2.35 -23.52 7.52
CA PHE A 52 -2.88 -22.52 8.45
C PHE A 52 -3.43 -23.16 9.72
N ASN A 53 -3.02 -22.64 10.86
CA ASN A 53 -3.56 -22.93 12.17
C ASN A 53 -4.53 -21.83 12.63
N ASN A 54 -5.34 -22.15 13.63
CA ASN A 54 -6.19 -21.16 14.29
C ASN A 54 -5.34 -19.99 14.85
N GLY A 55 -5.64 -18.78 14.38
CA GLY A 55 -4.95 -17.56 14.79
C GLY A 55 -3.92 -17.05 13.78
N ASP A 56 -3.55 -17.85 12.77
CA ASP A 56 -2.67 -17.41 11.70
C ASP A 56 -3.35 -16.32 10.86
N ILE A 57 -2.54 -15.37 10.38
CA ILE A 57 -3.02 -14.21 9.62
C ILE A 57 -2.61 -14.35 8.17
N PHE A 58 -3.59 -14.36 7.28
CA PHE A 58 -3.38 -14.39 5.84
C PHE A 58 -3.54 -13.01 5.22
N ILE A 59 -2.45 -12.44 4.70
CA ILE A 59 -2.45 -11.10 4.12
C ILE A 59 -2.65 -11.18 2.61
N VAL A 60 -3.67 -10.49 2.10
CA VAL A 60 -3.99 -10.44 0.67
C VAL A 60 -3.97 -9.03 0.12
N ASP A 61 -3.73 -8.91 -1.19
CA ASP A 61 -3.89 -7.64 -1.91
C ASP A 61 -5.38 -7.38 -2.20
N ARG A 62 -5.72 -6.13 -2.52
CA ARG A 62 -7.09 -5.68 -2.81
C ARG A 62 -7.75 -6.42 -3.97
N GLY A 63 -6.98 -6.99 -4.89
CA GLY A 63 -7.52 -7.79 -6.01
C GLY A 63 -8.24 -9.07 -5.56
N TYR A 64 -7.95 -9.55 -4.35
CA TYR A 64 -8.55 -10.75 -3.76
C TYR A 64 -9.83 -10.47 -2.98
N SER A 65 -10.41 -9.27 -3.08
CA SER A 65 -11.60 -8.86 -2.32
C SER A 65 -12.77 -9.83 -2.46
N ASP A 66 -12.93 -10.43 -3.64
CA ASP A 66 -14.06 -11.32 -3.92
C ASP A 66 -13.87 -12.71 -3.28
N ALA A 67 -12.64 -13.07 -2.85
CA ALA A 67 -12.35 -14.33 -2.16
C ALA A 67 -12.40 -14.22 -0.63
N LEU A 68 -12.63 -13.03 -0.07
CA LEU A 68 -12.69 -12.86 1.38
C LEU A 68 -13.79 -13.72 2.04
N PRO A 69 -15.03 -13.81 1.50
CA PRO A 69 -16.05 -14.67 2.09
C PRO A 69 -15.64 -16.15 2.10
N PHE A 70 -14.90 -16.59 1.08
CA PHE A 70 -14.36 -17.94 1.04
C PHE A 70 -13.34 -18.17 2.17
N LEU A 71 -12.39 -17.25 2.36
CA LEU A 71 -11.41 -17.34 3.46
C LEU A 71 -12.09 -17.34 4.84
N GLU A 72 -13.13 -16.54 5.03
CA GLU A 72 -13.95 -16.54 6.26
C GLU A 72 -14.61 -17.89 6.51
N ASN A 73 -15.21 -18.50 5.49
CA ASN A 73 -15.85 -19.80 5.59
C ASN A 73 -14.86 -20.92 5.93
N LEU A 74 -13.59 -20.76 5.55
CA LEU A 74 -12.50 -21.67 5.94
C LEU A 74 -11.99 -21.43 7.37
N GLY A 75 -12.46 -20.38 8.05
CA GLY A 75 -11.98 -19.97 9.37
C GLY A 75 -10.62 -19.28 9.35
N ILE A 76 -10.15 -18.84 8.17
CA ILE A 76 -8.85 -18.17 8.02
C ILE A 76 -9.01 -16.70 8.37
N ASN A 77 -8.24 -16.23 9.36
CA ASN A 77 -8.17 -14.82 9.69
C ASN A 77 -7.36 -14.10 8.61
N TYR A 78 -7.99 -13.21 7.86
CA TYR A 78 -7.34 -12.48 6.78
C TYR A 78 -7.17 -10.99 7.10
N LYS A 79 -6.23 -10.35 6.41
CA LYS A 79 -6.07 -8.90 6.39
C LYS A 79 -5.89 -8.41 4.95
N MET A 80 -6.63 -7.37 4.59
CA MET A 80 -6.57 -6.72 3.28
C MET A 80 -6.63 -5.20 3.46
N PRO A 81 -5.89 -4.40 2.66
CA PRO A 81 -6.06 -2.96 2.69
C PRO A 81 -7.50 -2.58 2.33
N ALA A 82 -8.09 -1.64 3.08
CA ALA A 82 -9.49 -1.26 2.93
C ALA A 82 -9.82 -0.75 1.52
N LEU A 83 -11.07 -0.99 1.10
CA LEU A 83 -11.66 -0.50 -0.14
C LEU A 83 -12.67 0.61 0.18
N LEU A 84 -12.73 1.63 -0.68
CA LEU A 84 -13.77 2.64 -0.58
C LEU A 84 -15.12 2.02 -0.93
N GLN A 85 -16.10 2.21 -0.07
CA GLN A 85 -17.48 1.81 -0.35
C GLN A 85 -18.13 2.78 -1.34
N GLN A 86 -19.24 2.35 -1.94
CA GLN A 86 -20.00 3.19 -2.86
C GLN A 86 -20.45 4.48 -2.16
N GLY A 87 -20.14 5.63 -2.76
CA GLY A 87 -20.45 6.95 -2.20
C GLY A 87 -19.40 7.50 -1.23
N GLN A 88 -18.48 6.67 -0.73
CA GLN A 88 -17.33 7.16 0.03
C GLN A 88 -16.29 7.79 -0.89
N ARG A 89 -15.73 8.92 -0.46
CA ARG A 89 -14.64 9.61 -1.17
C ARG A 89 -13.28 9.41 -0.52
N GLN A 90 -13.26 9.00 0.75
CA GLN A 90 -12.05 8.75 1.52
C GLN A 90 -12.30 7.66 2.56
N LEU A 91 -11.24 6.96 2.95
CA LEU A 91 -11.25 6.05 4.10
C LEU A 91 -11.31 6.87 5.38
N ASN A 92 -11.89 6.31 6.43
CA ASN A 92 -11.76 6.91 7.75
C ASN A 92 -10.34 6.70 8.31
N THR A 93 -10.02 7.39 9.41
CA THR A 93 -8.68 7.32 10.02
C THR A 93 -8.28 5.88 10.37
N ASP A 94 -9.18 5.10 10.95
CA ASP A 94 -8.89 3.73 11.40
C ASP A 94 -8.63 2.81 10.21
N GLU A 95 -9.52 2.83 9.20
CA GLU A 95 -9.36 2.07 7.95
C GLU A 95 -8.04 2.42 7.24
N ALA A 96 -7.70 3.71 7.18
CA ALA A 96 -6.49 4.18 6.54
C ALA A 96 -5.24 3.72 7.32
N ASN A 97 -5.28 3.77 8.65
CA ASN A 97 -4.20 3.32 9.52
C ASN A 97 -4.01 1.79 9.44
N ASP A 98 -5.09 1.01 9.52
CA ASP A 98 -5.03 -0.44 9.36
C ASP A 98 -4.51 -0.81 7.96
N SER A 99 -4.94 -0.10 6.91
CA SER A 99 -4.42 -0.29 5.55
C SER A 99 -2.92 -0.03 5.42
N ARG A 100 -2.39 0.98 6.14
CA ARG A 100 -0.95 1.28 6.17
C ARG A 100 -0.16 0.16 6.84
N LEU A 101 -0.68 -0.40 7.95
CA LEU A 101 -0.05 -1.54 8.63
C LEU A 101 0.02 -2.75 7.70
N ILE A 102 -1.09 -3.08 7.03
CA ILE A 102 -1.15 -4.21 6.09
C ILE A 102 -0.18 -4.00 4.93
N THR A 103 -0.14 -2.79 4.36
CA THR A 103 0.77 -2.45 3.28
C THR A 103 2.24 -2.54 3.71
N LYS A 104 2.55 -2.16 4.96
CA LYS A 104 3.89 -2.28 5.52
C LYS A 104 4.34 -3.75 5.59
N THR A 105 3.47 -4.65 6.04
CA THR A 105 3.79 -6.09 6.09
C THR A 105 3.89 -6.69 4.69
N ARG A 106 3.00 -6.29 3.76
CA ARG A 106 3.00 -6.75 2.36
C ARG A 106 4.28 -6.38 1.59
N TRP A 107 5.09 -5.45 2.10
CA TRP A 107 6.40 -5.11 1.52
C TRP A 107 7.26 -6.34 1.21
N ILE A 108 7.23 -7.38 2.06
CA ILE A 108 8.03 -8.58 1.85
C ILE A 108 7.71 -9.28 0.53
N VAL A 109 6.43 -9.29 0.12
CA VAL A 109 5.98 -9.88 -1.14
C VAL A 109 6.53 -9.09 -2.34
N GLU A 110 6.57 -7.76 -2.23
CA GLU A 110 7.17 -6.89 -3.26
C GLU A 110 8.68 -7.09 -3.33
N ALA A 111 9.35 -7.22 -2.18
CA ALA A 111 10.77 -7.48 -2.08
C ALA A 111 11.14 -8.84 -2.70
N CYS A 112 10.42 -9.92 -2.40
CA CYS A 112 10.65 -11.24 -3.03
C CYS A 112 10.43 -11.19 -4.55
N ASN A 113 9.37 -10.52 -5.01
CA ASN A 113 9.12 -10.30 -6.44
C ASN A 113 10.29 -9.54 -7.12
N GLY A 114 10.78 -8.49 -6.46
CA GLY A 114 11.94 -7.72 -6.92
C GLY A 114 13.20 -8.58 -6.93
N HIS A 115 13.41 -9.41 -5.91
CA HIS A 115 14.58 -10.27 -5.76
C HIS A 115 14.65 -11.31 -6.89
N ILE A 116 13.53 -11.99 -7.20
CA ILE A 116 13.42 -12.89 -8.36
C ILE A 116 13.85 -12.19 -9.65
N LYS A 117 13.32 -10.99 -9.92
CA LYS A 117 13.64 -10.23 -11.14
C LYS A 117 15.10 -9.74 -11.16
N SER A 118 15.65 -9.40 -10.01
CA SER A 118 17.02 -8.88 -9.89
C SER A 118 18.07 -9.98 -10.14
N VAL A 119 17.84 -11.18 -9.61
CA VAL A 119 18.76 -12.33 -9.73
C VAL A 119 18.57 -13.02 -11.08
N PHE A 120 17.32 -13.27 -11.47
CA PHE A 120 16.99 -13.92 -12.74
C PHE A 120 16.47 -12.87 -13.71
N LYS A 121 17.41 -12.21 -14.40
CA LYS A 121 17.14 -11.16 -15.39
C LYS A 121 16.18 -11.57 -16.50
N PHE A 122 16.05 -12.88 -16.76
CA PHE A 122 15.01 -13.45 -17.60
C PHE A 122 13.60 -12.94 -17.25
N PHE A 123 13.27 -12.79 -15.96
CA PHE A 123 11.96 -12.30 -15.53
C PHE A 123 11.84 -10.79 -15.46
N GLU A 124 12.93 -10.02 -15.64
CA GLU A 124 12.86 -8.55 -15.62
C GLU A 124 12.18 -8.03 -16.90
N GLY A 125 12.60 -8.55 -18.05
CA GLY A 125 12.14 -8.14 -19.38
C GLY A 125 10.87 -8.82 -19.89
N THR A 126 10.67 -8.71 -21.22
CA THR A 126 9.61 -9.41 -21.96
C THR A 126 10.05 -10.84 -22.25
N VAL A 127 9.24 -11.81 -21.84
CA VAL A 127 9.48 -13.23 -22.12
C VAL A 127 8.89 -13.59 -23.47
N HIS A 128 9.66 -14.31 -24.30
CA HIS A 128 9.18 -14.79 -25.60
C HIS A 128 8.05 -15.83 -25.42
N MET A 129 7.04 -15.80 -26.29
CA MET A 129 5.83 -16.64 -26.16
C MET A 129 6.15 -18.15 -26.06
N ASN A 130 7.21 -18.61 -26.73
CA ASN A 130 7.64 -20.01 -26.68
C ASN A 130 7.97 -20.50 -25.26
N HIS A 131 8.35 -19.59 -24.36
CA HIS A 131 8.66 -19.92 -22.97
C HIS A 131 7.44 -19.77 -22.04
N ALA A 132 6.30 -19.29 -22.53
CA ALA A 132 5.11 -19.06 -21.71
C ALA A 132 4.56 -20.36 -21.11
N ILE A 133 4.73 -21.49 -21.78
CA ILE A 133 4.26 -22.80 -21.30
C ILE A 133 5.04 -23.24 -20.05
N ASN A 134 6.33 -22.93 -19.97
CA ASN A 134 7.22 -23.36 -18.88
C ASN A 134 7.47 -22.29 -17.82
N ILE A 135 6.86 -21.12 -17.98
CA ILE A 135 7.14 -19.97 -17.12
C ILE A 135 6.82 -20.23 -15.63
N GLY A 136 5.80 -21.05 -15.34
CA GLY A 136 5.47 -21.47 -13.98
C GLY A 136 6.61 -22.25 -13.35
N ASP A 137 7.09 -23.26 -14.06
CA ASP A 137 8.22 -24.08 -13.62
C ASP A 137 9.49 -23.25 -13.47
N TYR A 138 9.74 -22.30 -14.37
CA TYR A 138 10.88 -21.40 -14.25
C TYR A 138 10.79 -20.55 -12.99
N TYR A 139 9.61 -20.03 -12.66
CA TYR A 139 9.40 -19.28 -11.41
C TYR A 139 9.59 -20.17 -10.18
N ARG A 140 9.05 -21.39 -10.17
CA ARG A 140 9.22 -22.35 -9.06
C ARG A 140 10.68 -22.73 -8.85
N ILE A 141 11.40 -23.04 -9.92
CA ILE A 141 12.83 -23.34 -9.88
C ILE A 141 13.61 -22.13 -9.34
N ALA A 142 13.31 -20.93 -9.84
CA ALA A 142 13.93 -19.69 -9.37
C ALA A 142 13.67 -19.45 -7.86
N GLY A 143 12.42 -19.63 -7.41
CA GLY A 143 12.05 -19.51 -6.00
C GLY A 143 12.79 -20.52 -5.12
N ALA A 144 12.86 -21.79 -5.54
CA ALA A 144 13.60 -22.83 -4.83
C ALA A 144 15.11 -22.52 -4.73
N ILE A 145 15.72 -22.02 -5.81
CA ILE A 145 17.13 -21.59 -5.80
C ILE A 145 17.33 -20.42 -4.82
N LEU A 146 16.43 -19.43 -4.79
CA LEU A 146 16.52 -18.32 -3.84
C LEU A 146 16.43 -18.82 -2.41
N ASN A 147 15.41 -19.62 -2.07
CA ASN A 147 15.26 -20.17 -0.73
C ASN A 147 16.47 -21.00 -0.28
N LYS A 148 17.14 -21.72 -1.21
CA LYS A 148 18.26 -22.58 -0.87
C LYS A 148 19.58 -21.84 -0.67
N TYR A 149 19.84 -20.81 -1.47
CA TYR A 149 21.17 -20.22 -1.59
C TYR A 149 21.26 -18.75 -1.19
N ARG A 150 20.13 -18.08 -0.92
CA ARG A 150 20.12 -16.68 -0.51
C ARG A 150 19.72 -16.54 0.94
N GLU A 151 20.28 -15.51 1.56
CA GLU A 151 19.88 -15.07 2.88
C GLU A 151 18.41 -14.61 2.88
N PRO A 152 17.68 -14.82 3.99
CA PRO A 152 16.33 -14.30 4.17
C PRO A 152 16.25 -12.78 3.93
N ILE A 153 15.12 -12.32 3.39
CA ILE A 153 14.90 -10.90 3.14
C ILE A 153 14.45 -10.27 4.46
N ILE A 154 15.35 -9.53 5.09
CA ILE A 154 15.05 -8.78 6.30
C ILE A 154 14.77 -7.32 6.00
N MET A 155 13.79 -6.75 6.70
CA MET A 155 13.60 -5.30 6.71
C MET A 155 14.62 -4.70 7.68
N GLU A 156 15.64 -4.04 7.14
CA GLU A 156 16.70 -3.43 7.95
C GLU A 156 16.11 -2.45 8.97
N GLY A 157 16.54 -2.60 10.23
CA GLY A 157 16.06 -1.79 11.35
C GLY A 157 14.69 -2.17 11.90
N ALA A 158 13.94 -3.10 11.29
CA ALA A 158 12.67 -3.55 11.84
C ALA A 158 12.89 -4.42 13.09
N ASN A 159 12.16 -4.12 14.16
CA ASN A 159 12.19 -4.88 15.41
C ASN A 159 10.80 -4.86 16.09
N ALA A 160 10.65 -5.65 17.16
CA ALA A 160 9.38 -5.78 17.88
C ALA A 160 8.93 -4.44 18.51
N GLU A 161 9.85 -3.62 19.00
CA GLU A 161 9.54 -2.33 19.61
C GLU A 161 8.94 -1.34 18.59
N LEU A 162 9.53 -1.26 17.39
CA LEU A 162 9.00 -0.45 16.30
C LEU A 162 7.64 -0.97 15.83
N ALA A 163 7.45 -2.28 15.74
CA ALA A 163 6.17 -2.86 15.39
C ALA A 163 5.09 -2.49 16.43
N GLN A 164 5.42 -2.57 17.72
CA GLN A 164 4.53 -2.16 18.80
C GLN A 164 4.22 -0.65 18.74
N MET A 165 5.23 0.19 18.48
CA MET A 165 5.04 1.63 18.29
C MET A 165 4.12 1.94 17.10
N MET A 166 4.24 1.21 15.99
CA MET A 166 3.34 1.36 14.84
C MET A 166 1.90 1.02 15.21
N LEU A 167 1.68 -0.07 15.96
CA LEU A 167 0.36 -0.47 16.44
C LEU A 167 -0.24 0.53 17.44
N GLN A 168 0.58 1.12 18.31
CA GLN A 168 0.12 2.16 19.24
C GLN A 168 -0.25 3.44 18.48
N LYS A 169 0.63 3.91 17.59
CA LYS A 169 0.39 5.11 16.78
C LYS A 169 -0.81 4.98 15.87
N SER A 170 -1.07 3.80 15.32
CA SER A 170 -2.23 3.55 14.45
C SER A 170 -3.57 3.70 15.17
N ARG A 171 -3.58 3.64 16.51
CA ARG A 171 -4.77 3.79 17.37
C ARG A 171 -4.87 5.17 18.02
N ILE A 172 -3.94 6.09 17.74
CA ILE A 172 -4.03 7.46 18.22
C ILE A 172 -5.20 8.15 17.51
N PRO A 173 -6.17 8.73 18.24
CA PRO A 173 -7.29 9.44 17.64
C PRO A 173 -6.82 10.63 16.79
N ASN A 174 -7.46 10.80 15.62
CA ASN A 174 -7.23 11.97 14.77
C ASN A 174 -8.04 13.17 15.28
N VAL A 175 -7.47 13.87 16.28
CA VAL A 175 -8.10 15.04 16.91
C VAL A 175 -8.39 16.16 15.91
N VAL A 176 -7.60 16.28 14.84
CA VAL A 176 -7.80 17.29 13.80
C VAL A 176 -9.01 16.97 12.93
N GLN A 177 -9.20 15.69 12.56
CA GLN A 177 -10.42 15.27 11.88
C GLN A 177 -11.65 15.56 12.73
N THR A 178 -11.63 15.17 14.01
CA THR A 178 -12.73 15.45 14.95
C THR A 178 -13.06 16.94 14.99
N ARG A 179 -12.04 17.78 15.08
CA ARG A 179 -12.19 19.24 15.07
C ARG A 179 -12.84 19.75 13.78
N VAL A 180 -12.37 19.30 12.62
CA VAL A 180 -12.89 19.72 11.30
C VAL A 180 -14.35 19.34 11.11
N GLU A 181 -14.77 18.20 11.65
CA GLU A 181 -16.15 17.73 11.59
C GLU A 181 -17.06 18.51 12.56
N MET A 182 -16.65 18.66 13.82
CA MET A 182 -17.43 19.40 14.84
C MET A 182 -17.69 20.85 14.44
N ASP A 183 -16.70 21.51 13.86
CA ASP A 183 -16.77 22.93 13.50
C ASP A 183 -17.20 23.18 12.06
N ASN A 184 -17.54 22.12 11.32
CA ASN A 184 -17.93 22.19 9.92
C ASN A 184 -16.89 22.92 9.05
N LEU A 185 -15.60 22.77 9.37
CA LEU A 185 -14.49 23.48 8.71
C LEU A 185 -14.26 23.05 7.25
N HIS A 186 -14.82 21.90 6.89
CA HIS A 186 -14.84 21.36 5.53
C HIS A 186 -15.85 22.09 4.61
N THR A 187 -16.76 22.88 5.18
CA THR A 187 -17.80 23.61 4.41
C THR A 187 -17.26 24.91 3.82
N ARG A 188 -18.01 25.49 2.88
CA ARG A 188 -17.68 26.79 2.27
C ARG A 188 -17.77 27.97 3.24
N ASN A 189 -18.44 27.79 4.38
CA ASN A 189 -18.65 28.86 5.37
C ASN A 189 -17.43 29.06 6.27
N ALA A 190 -16.54 28.07 6.33
CA ALA A 190 -15.29 28.19 7.05
C ALA A 190 -14.42 29.28 6.42
N ARG A 191 -13.92 30.20 7.26
CA ARG A 191 -13.15 31.36 6.83
C ARG A 191 -11.68 30.99 6.66
N TRP A 192 -11.34 30.54 5.47
CA TRP A 192 -9.98 30.18 5.09
C TRP A 192 -9.29 31.35 4.40
N VAL A 193 -8.09 31.70 4.87
CA VAL A 193 -7.23 32.75 4.30
C VAL A 193 -6.14 32.09 3.48
N HIS A 194 -6.03 32.50 2.21
CA HIS A 194 -4.99 31.97 1.34
C HIS A 194 -3.60 32.41 1.79
N LEU A 195 -2.71 31.43 1.95
CA LEU A 195 -1.32 31.68 2.31
C LEU A 195 -0.49 31.97 1.07
N ASN A 196 0.38 32.99 1.17
CA ASN A 196 1.39 33.29 0.16
C ASN A 196 2.78 33.27 0.83
N THR A 197 3.84 33.47 0.04
CA THR A 197 5.23 33.45 0.53
C THR A 197 5.50 34.39 1.71
N ASN A 198 4.75 35.47 1.86
CA ASN A 198 4.90 36.41 2.97
C ASN A 198 4.20 35.94 4.25
N HIS A 199 3.18 35.08 4.15
CA HIS A 199 2.45 34.53 5.29
C HIS A 199 3.14 33.32 5.91
N VAL A 200 4.10 32.71 5.21
CA VAL A 200 4.75 31.46 5.62
C VAL A 200 6.27 31.63 5.72
N SER A 201 6.71 32.74 6.31
CA SER A 201 8.13 33.10 6.43
C SER A 201 8.96 32.06 7.19
N SER A 202 8.33 31.24 8.03
CA SER A 202 8.96 30.14 8.79
C SER A 202 8.25 28.80 8.57
N PHE A 203 8.04 28.36 7.32
CA PHE A 203 7.54 27.00 7.08
C PHE A 203 8.55 25.98 7.64
N PRO A 204 8.12 24.99 8.44
CA PRO A 204 9.04 24.06 9.08
C PRO A 204 9.82 23.27 8.03
N ARG A 205 11.15 23.26 8.20
CA ARG A 205 12.05 22.43 7.40
C ARG A 205 12.40 21.20 8.20
N PHE A 206 11.71 20.10 7.91
CA PHE A 206 12.01 18.83 8.55
C PHE A 206 13.23 18.18 7.93
N HIS A 207 14.09 17.64 8.78
CA HIS A 207 15.17 16.78 8.33
C HIS A 207 14.61 15.45 7.83
N LEU A 208 15.29 14.86 6.84
CA LEU A 208 14.89 13.58 6.27
C LEU A 208 14.78 12.47 7.33
N ASN A 209 15.62 12.51 8.38
CA ASN A 209 15.56 11.55 9.48
C ASN A 209 14.27 11.68 10.30
N TYR A 210 13.86 12.90 10.62
CA TYR A 210 12.57 13.14 11.30
C TYR A 210 11.41 12.64 10.44
N LEU A 211 11.42 12.92 9.13
CA LEU A 211 10.38 12.43 8.23
C LEU A 211 10.34 10.90 8.20
N LYS A 212 11.50 10.23 8.19
CA LYS A 212 11.58 8.75 8.23
C LYS A 212 11.00 8.18 9.53
N GLU A 213 11.24 8.83 10.66
CA GLU A 213 10.68 8.46 11.96
C GLU A 213 9.16 8.68 11.98
N LEU A 214 8.70 9.82 11.45
CA LEU A 214 7.28 10.18 11.36
C LEU A 214 6.50 9.19 10.48
N THR A 215 7.03 8.86 9.30
CA THR A 215 6.39 7.94 8.34
C THR A 215 6.71 6.48 8.60
N VAL A 216 7.59 6.19 9.56
CA VAL A 216 8.16 4.87 9.85
C VAL A 216 8.63 4.17 8.56
N GLY A 217 9.35 4.91 7.69
CA GLY A 217 9.94 4.36 6.46
C GLY A 217 10.11 5.34 5.31
N ILE A 218 11.02 4.99 4.38
CA ILE A 218 11.43 5.86 3.25
C ILE A 218 10.47 5.85 2.06
N TYR A 219 9.65 4.80 1.92
CA TYR A 219 8.86 4.59 0.71
C TYR A 219 7.89 5.75 0.45
N GLN A 220 7.15 6.19 1.48
CA GLN A 220 6.23 7.32 1.36
C GLN A 220 6.94 8.62 1.00
N ILE A 221 8.15 8.82 1.53
CA ILE A 221 8.97 10.00 1.25
C ILE A 221 9.42 10.00 -0.22
N ASN A 222 9.85 8.84 -0.73
CA ASN A 222 10.29 8.69 -2.12
C ASN A 222 9.15 8.88 -3.13
N LEU A 223 7.89 8.68 -2.72
CA LEU A 223 6.73 8.96 -3.57
C LEU A 223 6.37 10.45 -3.63
N ALA A 224 6.78 11.26 -2.65
CA ALA A 224 6.39 12.67 -2.55
C ALA A 224 6.66 13.48 -3.84
N PRO A 225 7.83 13.36 -4.53
CA PRO A 225 8.06 14.07 -5.78
C PRO A 225 7.06 13.72 -6.88
N ALA A 226 6.64 12.46 -6.98
CA ALA A 226 5.66 12.02 -7.98
C ALA A 226 4.26 12.59 -7.68
N TYR A 227 3.86 12.64 -6.41
CA TYR A 227 2.61 13.28 -5.98
C TYR A 227 2.61 14.79 -6.26
N ILE A 228 3.75 15.46 -6.01
CA ILE A 228 3.93 16.87 -6.34
C ILE A 228 3.75 17.09 -7.85
N GLN A 229 4.48 16.32 -8.66
CA GLN A 229 4.43 16.45 -10.11
C GLN A 229 3.03 16.20 -10.68
N ASP A 230 2.35 15.13 -10.27
CA ASP A 230 1.01 14.81 -10.77
C ASP A 230 0.00 15.91 -10.41
N LYS A 231 0.09 16.45 -9.19
CA LYS A 231 -0.77 17.55 -8.76
C LYS A 231 -0.57 18.79 -9.64
N LEU A 232 0.68 19.24 -9.80
CA LEU A 232 1.01 20.43 -10.58
C LEU A 232 0.56 20.29 -12.05
N GLN A 233 0.75 19.10 -12.65
CA GLN A 233 0.33 18.83 -14.02
C GLN A 233 -1.20 18.87 -14.19
N ARG A 234 -1.95 18.34 -13.23
CA ARG A 234 -3.43 18.30 -13.30
C ARG A 234 -4.08 19.65 -13.04
N GLU A 235 -3.55 20.39 -12.07
CA GLU A 235 -4.07 21.71 -11.71
C GLU A 235 -3.62 22.81 -12.67
N GLN A 236 -2.66 22.51 -13.57
CA GLN A 236 -1.98 23.51 -14.38
C GLN A 236 -1.43 24.66 -13.51
N ALA A 237 -0.96 24.30 -12.31
CA ALA A 237 -0.48 25.22 -11.30
C ALA A 237 1.01 24.99 -11.06
N GLU A 238 1.74 26.04 -10.70
CA GLU A 238 3.18 25.97 -10.37
C GLU A 238 3.42 25.85 -8.85
N VAL A 239 2.38 26.02 -8.04
CA VAL A 239 2.48 26.07 -6.57
C VAL A 239 1.37 25.30 -5.89
N PHE A 240 1.60 24.88 -4.64
CA PHE A 240 0.57 24.32 -3.79
C PHE A 240 -0.31 25.43 -3.21
N GLU A 241 -1.63 25.33 -3.40
CA GLU A 241 -2.58 26.15 -2.66
C GLU A 241 -2.66 25.69 -1.19
N LEU A 242 -2.26 26.58 -0.29
CA LEU A 242 -2.33 26.44 1.15
C LEU A 242 -3.26 27.52 1.70
N ASP A 243 -4.15 27.15 2.61
CA ASP A 243 -4.99 28.11 3.32
C ASP A 243 -4.83 27.92 4.84
N GLU A 244 -4.94 28.98 5.61
CA GLU A 244 -4.95 28.95 7.08
C GLU A 244 -6.32 29.40 7.59
N LEU A 245 -6.75 28.86 8.74
CA LEU A 245 -8.00 29.31 9.35
C LEU A 245 -7.85 30.76 9.83
N ALA A 246 -8.76 31.65 9.42
CA ALA A 246 -8.63 33.10 9.67
C ALA A 246 -8.53 33.46 11.16
N ASP A 247 -9.25 32.71 11.99
CA ASP A 247 -9.44 33.01 13.41
C ASP A 247 -8.51 32.17 14.32
N GLU A 248 -7.65 31.31 13.73
CA GLU A 248 -6.73 30.42 14.46
C GLU A 248 -5.45 30.16 13.65
N ARG A 249 -4.31 30.60 14.19
CA ARG A 249 -3.01 30.32 13.57
C ARG A 249 -2.61 28.86 13.77
N GLY A 250 -2.02 28.27 12.73
CA GLY A 250 -1.45 26.92 12.75
C GLY A 250 -2.34 25.84 12.14
N LEU A 251 -3.65 26.08 11.96
CA LEU A 251 -4.51 25.14 11.27
C LEU A 251 -4.48 25.39 9.76
N ILE A 252 -3.75 24.53 9.05
CA ILE A 252 -3.50 24.66 7.61
C ILE A 252 -4.33 23.65 6.83
N ARG A 253 -5.04 24.13 5.81
CA ARG A 253 -5.70 23.35 4.77
C ARG A 253 -4.79 23.24 3.56
N VAL A 254 -4.55 22.00 3.15
CA VAL A 254 -3.93 21.69 1.86
C VAL A 254 -4.98 21.07 0.96
N ARG A 255 -4.95 21.38 -0.34
CA ARG A 255 -5.73 20.64 -1.33
C ARG A 255 -4.76 19.71 -2.04
N THR A 256 -4.79 18.39 -1.82
CA THR A 256 -3.96 17.47 -2.62
C THR A 256 -4.84 16.53 -3.45
N TYR A 257 -4.38 16.24 -4.66
CA TYR A 257 -4.94 15.16 -5.46
C TYR A 257 -4.27 13.85 -5.06
N SER A 258 -5.07 12.80 -4.84
CA SER A 258 -4.55 11.45 -4.59
C SER A 258 -5.05 10.46 -5.65
N PHE A 259 -4.13 9.63 -6.15
CA PHE A 259 -4.37 8.62 -7.19
C PHE A 259 -5.30 7.46 -6.77
N GLN A 260 -5.69 7.39 -5.49
CA GLN A 260 -6.66 6.42 -4.99
C GLN A 260 -8.09 6.88 -5.33
N LYS A 261 -8.45 6.97 -6.61
CA LYS A 261 -9.78 7.36 -7.12
C LYS A 261 -10.47 8.47 -6.27
N CYS A 262 -9.82 9.61 -6.10
CA CYS A 262 -10.44 10.77 -5.44
C CYS A 262 -10.91 11.80 -6.48
N ASN A 263 -12.21 11.83 -6.76
CA ASN A 263 -12.86 13.03 -7.27
C ASN A 263 -13.03 14.03 -6.11
N LYS A 264 -12.19 15.08 -6.14
CA LYS A 264 -12.32 16.41 -5.49
C LYS A 264 -12.86 16.44 -4.04
N ILE A 265 -11.99 16.44 -3.02
CA ILE A 265 -12.10 17.20 -1.75
C ILE A 265 -10.67 17.49 -1.19
N PRO A 266 -10.40 18.66 -0.57
CA PRO A 266 -9.17 18.97 0.18
C PRO A 266 -8.80 17.96 1.26
N THR A 267 -7.51 17.70 1.39
CA THR A 267 -6.85 16.92 2.45
C THR A 267 -6.28 17.88 3.50
N LEU A 268 -6.94 17.97 4.65
CA LEU A 268 -6.41 18.67 5.82
C LEU A 268 -5.42 17.76 6.54
N ASP A 269 -4.15 17.83 6.14
CA ASP A 269 -3.05 17.21 6.88
C ASP A 269 -2.49 18.23 7.88
N SER A 270 -2.60 17.92 9.17
CA SER A 270 -1.87 18.65 10.22
C SER A 270 -0.44 18.11 10.28
N ILE A 271 0.52 19.02 10.24
CA ILE A 271 1.91 18.71 10.54
C ILE A 271 2.14 19.19 11.97
N TYR A 272 2.36 18.25 12.90
CA TYR A 272 2.87 18.54 14.24
C TYR A 272 4.34 18.94 14.19
#